data_AF-A0A9X8YM41-F1
#
_entry.id   AF-A0A9X8YM41-F1
#
_cell.length_a   1.000
_cell.length_b   1.000
_cell.length_c   1.000
_cell.angle_alpha   90.00
_cell.angle_beta   90.00
_cell.angle_gamma   90.00
#
_symmetry.space_group_name_H-M   'P 1'
#
loop_
_entity.id
_entity.type
_entity.pdbx_description
1 polymer ?
#
loop_
_entity_poly.entity_id
_entity_poly.type
_entity_poly.pdbx_seq_one_letter_code
_entity_poly.pdbx_strand_id
1 'polypeptide(L)' 'MSHLTLDVLIVEDEPQLATLHAEFIEKNFNLRVVAYAATLAEARAKANAHQPRLILLDNFLP' A
#
# COMPACT_ATOMS: atom_id res chain seq x y z
N MET A 1 19.64 -13.69 -10.20
CA MET A 1 19.46 -12.98 -8.91
C MET A 1 17.96 -12.84 -8.69
N SER A 2 17.41 -13.36 -7.60
CA SER A 2 16.00 -13.15 -7.26
C SER A 2 15.80 -11.68 -6.91
N HIS A 3 15.03 -10.93 -7.71
CA HIS A 3 14.57 -9.61 -7.30
C HIS A 3 13.63 -9.81 -6.11
N LEU A 4 14.02 -9.33 -4.92
CA LEU A 4 13.16 -9.37 -3.74
C LEU A 4 11.87 -8.58 -4.04
N THR A 5 10.72 -9.23 -3.85
CA THR A 5 9.41 -8.58 -3.92
C THR A 5 9.35 -7.45 -2.88
N LEU A 6 8.83 -6.29 -3.27
CA LEU A 6 8.77 -5.12 -2.40
C LEU A 6 7.41 -5.04 -1.72
N ASP A 7 7.41 -4.93 -0.40
CA ASP A 7 6.20 -4.80 0.40
C ASP A 7 5.66 -3.36 0.36
N VAL A 8 4.36 -3.24 0.08
CA VAL A 8 3.66 -1.98 -0.15
C VAL A 8 2.53 -1.78 0.85
N LEU A 9 2.43 -0.57 1.41
CA LEU A 9 1.26 -0.08 2.12
C LEU A 9 0.50 0.89 1.20
N ILE A 10 -0.79 0.65 0.99
CA ILE A 10 -1.68 1.56 0.26
C ILE A 10 -2.46 2.38 1.27
N VAL A 11 -2.44 3.70 1.13
CA VAL A 11 -3.20 4.66 1.95
C VAL A 11 -4.19 5.37 1.04
N GLU A 12 -5.45 5.01 1.18
CA GLU A 12 -6.55 5.34 0.28
C GLU A 12 -7.86 5.19 1.06
N ASP A 13 -8.68 6.24 1.12
CA ASP A 13 -9.93 6.25 1.87
C ASP A 13 -11.08 5.61 1.08
N GLU A 14 -10.97 5.50 -0.24
CA GLU A 14 -11.91 4.79 -1.11
C GLU A 14 -11.52 3.30 -1.31
N PRO A 15 -12.21 2.32 -0.69
CA PRO A 15 -11.76 0.92 -0.70
C PRO A 15 -11.71 0.28 -2.10
N GLN A 16 -12.55 0.75 -3.02
CA GLN A 16 -12.60 0.30 -4.40
C GLN A 16 -11.35 0.75 -5.16
N LEU A 17 -10.91 1.99 -4.94
CA LEU A 17 -9.70 2.54 -5.53
C LEU A 17 -8.46 1.87 -4.95
N ALA A 18 -8.45 1.59 -3.65
CA ALA A 18 -7.37 0.86 -2.98
C ALA A 18 -7.18 -0.55 -3.58
N THR A 19 -8.30 -1.25 -3.84
CA THR A 19 -8.30 -2.58 -4.46
C THR A 19 -7.80 -2.52 -5.90
N LEU A 20 -8.26 -1.53 -6.67
CA LEU A 20 -7.80 -1.32 -8.05
C LEU A 20 -6.29 -1.06 -8.10
N HIS A 21 -5.77 -0.23 -7.19
CA HIS A 21 -4.33 0.01 -7.06
C HIS A 21 -3.56 -1.27 -6.73
N ALA A 22 -4.03 -2.07 -5.77
CA ALA A 22 -3.43 -3.35 -5.43
C ALA A 22 -3.35 -4.30 -6.63
N GLU A 23 -4.47 -4.51 -7.32
CA GLU A 23 -4.50 -5.36 -8.50
C GLU A 23 -3.57 -4.88 -9.61
N PHE A 24 -3.55 -3.57 -9.87
CA PHE A 24 -2.67 -3.00 -10.89
C PHE A 24 -1.21 -3.21 -10.52
N ILE A 25 -0.81 -2.96 -9.27
CA ILE A 25 0.61 -3.04 -8.91
C ILE A 25 1.11 -4.48 -8.79
N GLU A 26 0.30 -5.39 -8.29
CA GLU A 26 0.68 -6.81 -8.13
C GLU A 26 0.72 -7.55 -9.48
N LYS A 27 -0.13 -7.17 -10.45
CA LYS A 27 -0.12 -7.76 -11.80
C LYS A 27 1.02 -7.26 -12.68
N ASN A 28 1.45 -6.01 -12.50
CA ASN A 28 2.38 -5.35 -13.43
C ASN A 28 3.80 -5.16 -12.88
N PHE A 29 4.01 -5.33 -11.57
CA PHE A 29 5.31 -5.12 -10.92
C PHE A 29 5.61 -6.23 -9.90
N ASN A 30 6.88 -6.36 -9.51
CA ASN A 30 7.28 -7.28 -8.42
C ASN A 30 7.01 -6.64 -7.03
N LEU A 31 5.75 -6.28 -6.80
CA LEU A 31 5.24 -5.64 -5.59
C LEU A 31 4.23 -6.56 -4.89
N ARG A 32 4.11 -6.43 -3.57
CA ARG A 32 3.13 -7.16 -2.75
C ARG A 32 2.47 -6.21 -1.77
N VAL A 33 1.15 -6.13 -1.77
CA VAL A 33 0.44 -5.31 -0.78
C VAL A 33 0.42 -6.04 0.56
N VAL A 34 0.93 -5.38 1.61
CA VAL A 34 0.98 -5.95 2.97
C VAL A 34 -0.02 -5.30 3.92
N ALA A 35 -0.54 -4.13 3.58
CA ALA A 35 -1.53 -3.42 4.38
C ALA A 35 -2.27 -2.34 3.57
N TYR A 36 -3.45 -1.99 4.09
CA TYR A 36 -4.25 -0.85 3.67
C TYR A 36 -4.50 0.08 4.86
N ALA A 37 -4.70 1.36 4.61
CA ALA A 37 -5.14 2.36 5.59
C ALA A 37 -6.04 3.41 4.91
N ALA A 38 -7.10 3.85 5.59
CA ALA A 38 -7.98 4.90 5.09
C ALA A 38 -7.67 6.28 5.68
N THR A 39 -6.75 6.34 6.67
CA THR A 39 -6.35 7.60 7.31
C THR A 39 -4.85 7.62 7.57
N LEU A 40 -4.27 8.80 7.76
CA LEU A 40 -2.85 8.94 8.14
C LEU A 40 -2.52 8.30 9.49
N ALA A 41 -3.47 8.29 10.43
CA ALA A 41 -3.29 7.65 11.72
C ALA A 41 -3.17 6.13 11.58
N GLU A 42 -4.06 5.52 10.80
CA GLU A 42 -3.97 4.10 10.46
C GLU A 42 -2.70 3.79 9.67
N ALA A 43 -2.35 4.63 8.69
CA ALA A 43 -1.16 4.46 7.88
C ALA A 43 0.11 4.41 8.74
N ARG A 44 0.21 5.29 9.75
CA ARG A 44 1.33 5.28 10.70
C ARG A 44 1.37 3.99 11.52
N ALA A 45 0.22 3.53 12.02
CA ALA A 45 0.14 2.28 12.78
C ALA A 45 0.55 1.07 11.92
N LYS A 46 0.06 1.02 10.67
CA LYS A 46 0.37 -0.05 9.71
C LYS A 46 1.82 0.00 9.24
N ALA A 47 2.39 1.18 9.02
CA ALA A 47 3.80 1.33 8.67
C ALA A 47 4.70 0.76 9.78
N ASN A 48 4.38 1.06 11.04
CA ASN A 48 5.13 0.50 12.17
C ASN A 48 5.00 -1.02 12.28
N ALA A 49 3.80 -1.56 12.09
CA ALA A 49 3.53 -2.99 12.23
C ALA A 49 4.09 -3.84 11.07
N HIS A 50 4.03 -3.33 9.84
CA HIS A 50 4.36 -4.09 8.63
C HIS A 50 5.71 -3.72 8.02
N GLN A 51 6.32 -2.59 8.44
CA GLN A 51 7.59 -2.09 7.91
C GLN A 51 7.66 -2.12 6.36
N PRO A 52 6.64 -1.57 5.66
CA PRO A 52 6.61 -1.59 4.20
C PRO A 52 7.79 -0.80 3.63
N ARG A 53 8.26 -1.20 2.46
CA ARG A 53 9.38 -0.54 1.77
C ARG A 53 8.92 0.51 0.77
N LEU A 54 7.61 0.57 0.50
CA LEU A 54 6.94 1.56 -0.33
C LEU A 54 5.58 1.90 0.30
N ILE A 55 5.22 3.18 0.28
CA ILE A 55 3.88 3.65 0.67
C ILE A 55 3.29 4.36 -0.54
N LEU A 56 2.13 3.92 -1.00
CA LEU A 56 1.31 4.64 -1.99
C LEU A 56 0.30 5.45 -1.19
N LEU A 57 0.44 6.77 -1.23
CA LEU A 57 -0.34 7.70 -0.42
C LEU A 57 -1.23 8.54 -1.33
N ASP A 58 -2.54 8.45 -1.15
CA ASP A 58 -3.45 9.38 -1.78
C ASP A 58 -3.23 10.81 -1.24
N ASN A 59 -3.27 11.78 -2.14
CA ASN A 59 -3.04 13.19 -1.83
C ASN A 59 -4.27 13.88 -1.23
N PHE A 60 -5.45 13.28 -1.34
CA PHE A 60 -6.73 13.87 -0.92
C PHE A 60 -7.40 13.08 0.20
N LEU A 61 -6.61 12.70 1.20
CA LEU A 61 -7.15 12.11 2.43
C LEU A 61 -7.94 13.15 3.26
N PRO A 62 -9.01 12.74 3.95
CA PRO A 62 -9.80 13.59 4.84
C PRO A 62 -9.06 14.05 6.10
#